data_AF-A0A182PLW0-F1
#
_entry.id   AF-A0A182PLW0-F1
#
_cell.length_a   1.000
_cell.length_b   1.000
_cell.length_c   1.000
_cell.angle_alpha   90.00
_cell.angle_beta   90.00
_cell.angle_gamma   90.00
#
_symmetry.space_group_name_H-M   'P 1'
#
loop_
_entity.id
_entity.type
_entity.pdbx_description
1 polymer ?
#
loop_
_entity_poly.entity_id
_entity_poly.type
_entity_poly.pdbx_seq_one_letter_code
_entity_poly.pdbx_strand_id
1 'polypeptide(L)'
;MPKLNFLNVLNFDKIGSMNWELAYGEKCQGGSHVSMKGKLIQSEPYRHFLRISEAGQECKQQMDHGYFQLPACQNATRQAGYFDQYSFNFEYKDVSNYAKNLTYQFFDYARYFTFPYWSEDYFFQGKHNQFQVDFQLAPYFDYYNASFYGFDRSFAIQNYPIESEYARYFFSVHPDFDYYERMFNYAYRGNYHPSCTVSNKFVNTFDGKTYDYELGNCWHVVLHTVKPDYYFYAQDSHFMNSDYEYNWKNGFGEDEQITVLARHGEDNQLFLKAILGQYKQNDYNIDIIPHGHEFPMVYINGKPQQIHEKYAVEMYTNDDGGDQPLIRVYALPGNELEISFRDDDIKIVFDGYRARFFADQSYFNNFVGLCGTNNGEGEDDFITPDQCVMRKPEYFAASYALTGMNCSGPAQAYFTEYHQKAQEHCVKPQYYFGNVISEHEAGRQRYNYYYKDFDLSYSSSSESSSDESDDSSYSSSEERKPNSEHFYEKQQYTEKECAMQHRVQYIEQGDKICFTNRALPTCSSQCKAFEKIQKYVDVHCRDATDSAAQLFKQQIRKGVNPDMSNKSVTKTVKYYFPKKCVFAN
;
A
#
# COMPACT_ATOMS: atom_id res chain seq x y z
N MET A 1 21.33 -5.36 -3.85
CA MET A 1 22.24 -4.24 -4.20
C MET A 1 22.51 -3.40 -2.95
N PRO A 2 23.50 -2.48 -2.90
CA PRO A 2 23.58 -1.54 -1.77
C PRO A 2 22.32 -0.66 -1.72
N LYS A 3 21.93 -0.21 -0.53
CA LYS A 3 20.67 0.52 -0.27
C LYS A 3 20.88 1.80 0.54
N LEU A 4 21.98 1.94 1.28
CA LEU A 4 22.22 3.09 2.17
C LEU A 4 23.10 4.19 1.55
N ASN A 5 23.83 3.91 0.48
CA ASN A 5 24.74 4.86 -0.15
C ASN A 5 24.55 4.90 -1.68
N PHE A 6 24.04 6.03 -2.18
CA PHE A 6 23.77 6.26 -3.60
C PHE A 6 24.99 6.03 -4.50
N LEU A 7 26.18 6.49 -4.10
CA LEU A 7 27.40 6.31 -4.90
C LEU A 7 27.84 4.85 -4.93
N ASN A 8 27.64 4.10 -3.83
CA ASN A 8 27.89 2.66 -3.82
C ASN A 8 26.97 1.95 -4.81
N VAL A 9 25.68 2.34 -4.88
CA VAL A 9 24.72 1.76 -5.85
C VAL A 9 25.14 2.04 -7.30
N LEU A 10 25.66 3.23 -7.60
CA LEU A 10 26.12 3.59 -8.94
C LEU A 10 27.42 2.86 -9.36
N ASN A 11 28.30 2.59 -8.39
CA ASN A 11 29.57 1.91 -8.64
C ASN A 11 29.45 0.37 -8.60
N PHE A 12 28.35 -0.14 -8.06
CA PHE A 12 28.05 -1.56 -8.05
C PHE A 12 27.69 -2.03 -9.46
N ASP A 13 28.37 -3.09 -9.93
CA ASP A 13 28.12 -3.64 -11.25
C ASP A 13 26.80 -4.42 -11.29
N LYS A 14 25.74 -3.74 -11.71
CA LYS A 14 24.39 -4.31 -11.79
C LYS A 14 24.21 -5.08 -13.09
N ILE A 15 24.36 -6.39 -12.97
CA ILE A 15 24.04 -7.36 -14.01
C ILE A 15 23.04 -8.36 -13.44
N GLY A 16 21.84 -8.38 -13.99
CA GLY A 16 20.81 -9.38 -13.71
C GLY A 16 20.78 -10.47 -14.78
N SER A 17 20.27 -11.64 -14.42
CA SER A 17 20.00 -12.72 -15.36
C SER A 17 18.59 -13.27 -15.14
N MET A 18 17.87 -13.54 -16.23
CA MET A 18 16.55 -14.14 -16.20
C MET A 18 16.54 -15.34 -17.15
N ASN A 19 16.28 -16.54 -16.65
CA ASN A 19 16.24 -17.74 -17.48
C ASN A 19 14.86 -18.36 -17.43
N TRP A 20 14.36 -18.81 -18.57
CA TRP A 20 13.06 -19.47 -18.68
C TRP A 20 13.14 -20.64 -19.66
N GLU A 21 12.44 -21.72 -19.35
CA GLU A 21 12.29 -22.88 -20.22
C GLU A 21 10.81 -23.23 -20.33
N LEU A 22 10.33 -23.39 -21.56
CA LEU A 22 9.00 -23.84 -21.89
C LEU A 22 9.07 -25.09 -22.73
N ALA A 23 8.41 -26.15 -22.29
CA ALA A 23 8.17 -27.36 -23.06
C ALA A 23 6.67 -27.55 -23.26
N TYR A 24 6.22 -27.72 -24.50
CA TYR A 24 4.80 -27.92 -24.83
C TYR A 24 4.62 -28.91 -25.98
N GLY A 25 3.53 -29.68 -25.95
CA GLY A 25 3.24 -30.73 -26.93
C GLY A 25 2.54 -31.93 -26.30
N GLU A 26 2.26 -32.97 -27.08
CA GLU A 26 1.53 -34.17 -26.60
C GLU A 26 2.29 -34.94 -25.51
N LYS A 27 3.62 -34.81 -25.43
CA LYS A 27 4.47 -35.39 -24.39
C LYS A 27 5.54 -34.40 -23.95
N CYS A 28 5.78 -34.28 -22.64
CA CYS A 28 6.85 -33.42 -22.10
C CYS A 28 8.26 -33.83 -22.59
N GLN A 29 8.49 -35.13 -22.82
CA GLN A 29 9.71 -35.66 -23.44
C GLN A 29 9.45 -35.88 -24.94
N GLY A 30 9.75 -34.88 -25.77
CA GLY A 30 9.63 -34.94 -27.24
C GLY A 30 8.74 -33.87 -27.88
N GLY A 31 8.13 -32.99 -27.10
CA GLY A 31 7.39 -31.81 -27.59
C GLY A 31 8.31 -30.65 -28.01
N SER A 32 7.69 -29.56 -28.48
CA SER A 32 8.37 -28.31 -28.77
C SER A 32 9.03 -27.74 -27.52
N HIS A 33 10.24 -27.22 -27.67
CA HIS A 33 11.00 -26.65 -26.58
C HIS A 33 11.47 -25.24 -26.95
N VAL A 34 11.29 -24.29 -26.04
CA VAL A 34 11.77 -22.91 -26.15
C VAL A 34 12.49 -22.59 -24.85
N SER A 35 13.74 -22.15 -24.96
CA SER A 35 14.53 -21.65 -23.84
C SER A 35 14.85 -20.18 -24.08
N MET A 36 14.85 -19.39 -23.01
CA MET A 36 15.20 -17.97 -23.02
C MET A 36 16.29 -17.74 -21.97
N LYS A 37 17.37 -17.07 -22.40
CA LYS A 37 18.42 -16.55 -21.53
C LYS A 37 18.45 -15.03 -21.66
N GLY A 38 17.97 -14.37 -20.62
CA GLY A 38 17.91 -12.92 -20.48
C GLY A 38 19.08 -12.38 -19.65
N LYS A 39 19.63 -11.25 -20.08
CA LYS A 39 20.60 -10.44 -19.36
C LYS A 39 20.06 -9.03 -19.19
N LEU A 40 20.07 -8.54 -17.96
CA LEU A 40 19.62 -7.20 -17.58
C LEU A 40 20.85 -6.40 -17.13
N ILE A 41 20.98 -5.16 -17.60
CA ILE A 41 22.16 -4.34 -17.35
C ILE A 41 21.71 -2.92 -17.04
N GLN A 42 22.40 -2.30 -16.09
CA GLN A 42 22.37 -0.86 -15.95
C GLN A 42 23.47 -0.21 -16.81
N SER A 43 23.08 0.55 -17.82
CA SER A 43 24.01 1.15 -18.79
C SER A 43 24.81 2.32 -18.20
N GLU A 44 26.02 2.55 -18.72
CA GLU A 44 26.83 3.72 -18.34
C GLU A 44 26.16 5.07 -18.68
N PRO A 45 25.47 5.24 -19.83
CA PRO A 45 24.67 6.44 -20.07
C PRO A 45 23.62 6.70 -18.99
N TYR A 46 22.92 5.66 -18.53
CA TYR A 46 21.93 5.82 -17.46
C TYR A 46 22.59 6.14 -16.11
N ARG A 47 23.72 5.49 -15.78
CA ARG A 47 24.53 5.87 -14.60
C ARG A 47 25.00 7.32 -14.66
N HIS A 48 25.42 7.80 -15.83
CA HIS A 48 25.80 9.20 -16.02
C HIS A 48 24.62 10.14 -15.80
N PHE A 49 23.46 9.84 -16.38
CA PHE A 49 22.22 10.57 -16.17
C PHE A 49 21.87 10.67 -14.68
N LEU A 50 21.90 9.55 -13.94
CA LEU A 50 21.63 9.52 -12.51
C LEU A 50 22.59 10.41 -11.71
N ARG A 51 23.86 10.53 -12.12
CA ARG A 51 24.84 11.42 -11.46
C ARG A 51 24.54 12.90 -11.67
N ILE A 52 23.95 13.27 -12.81
CA ILE A 52 23.67 14.66 -13.17
C ILE A 52 22.21 15.07 -12.96
N SER A 53 21.34 14.13 -12.59
CA SER A 53 19.94 14.42 -12.26
C SER A 53 19.86 15.32 -11.02
N GLU A 54 18.75 16.05 -10.88
CA GLU A 54 18.50 16.91 -9.73
C GLU A 54 18.66 16.15 -8.40
N ALA A 55 17.97 15.01 -8.27
CA ALA A 55 18.04 14.16 -7.09
C ALA A 55 19.46 13.60 -6.85
N GLY A 56 20.20 13.23 -7.90
CA GLY A 56 21.55 12.71 -7.78
C GLY A 56 22.57 13.77 -7.33
N GLN A 57 22.47 14.98 -7.88
CA GLN A 57 23.33 16.11 -7.49
C GLN A 57 23.02 16.57 -6.07
N GLU A 58 21.75 16.69 -5.71
CA GLU A 58 21.33 17.06 -4.35
C GLU A 58 21.79 16.00 -3.34
N CYS A 59 21.57 14.72 -3.62
CA CYS A 59 22.04 13.65 -2.74
C CYS A 59 23.57 13.69 -2.57
N LYS A 60 24.32 13.89 -3.65
CA LYS A 60 25.78 14.01 -3.57
C LYS A 60 26.20 15.15 -2.62
N GLN A 61 25.58 16.32 -2.75
CA GLN A 61 25.85 17.45 -1.86
C GLN A 61 25.51 17.12 -0.39
N GLN A 62 24.39 16.43 -0.14
CA GLN A 62 24.01 15.98 1.20
C GLN A 62 25.03 14.98 1.78
N MET A 63 25.44 14.00 0.98
CA MET A 63 26.44 13.00 1.37
C MET A 63 27.79 13.63 1.70
N ASP A 64 28.23 14.65 0.96
CA ASP A 64 29.48 15.38 1.22
C ASP A 64 29.49 16.04 2.62
N HIS A 65 28.30 16.34 3.19
CA HIS A 65 28.14 16.89 4.54
C HIS A 65 27.82 15.83 5.61
N GLY A 66 27.79 14.55 5.23
CA GLY A 66 27.49 13.45 6.14
C GLY A 66 26.02 13.09 6.25
N TYR A 67 25.15 13.64 5.39
CA TYR A 67 23.72 13.32 5.35
C TYR A 67 23.45 12.28 4.27
N PHE A 68 23.35 11.03 4.68
CA PHE A 68 23.04 9.90 3.79
C PHE A 68 21.64 9.41 4.13
N GLN A 69 20.81 9.14 3.13
CA GLN A 69 19.39 8.74 3.28
C GLN A 69 18.42 9.85 3.70
N LEU A 70 18.73 11.13 3.44
CA LEU A 70 17.68 12.14 3.33
C LEU A 70 16.76 11.85 2.13
N PRO A 71 15.55 12.43 2.05
CA PRO A 71 14.57 12.11 1.00
C PRO A 71 15.12 12.15 -0.44
N ALA A 72 15.95 13.15 -0.78
CA ALA A 72 16.59 13.22 -2.09
C ALA A 72 17.53 12.02 -2.33
N CYS A 73 18.34 11.65 -1.33
CA CYS A 73 19.17 10.45 -1.41
C CYS A 73 18.40 9.14 -1.48
N GLN A 74 17.30 9.02 -0.74
CA GLN A 74 16.44 7.84 -0.82
C GLN A 74 15.86 7.69 -2.23
N ASN A 75 15.38 8.80 -2.82
CA ASN A 75 14.84 8.81 -4.18
C ASN A 75 15.93 8.50 -5.23
N ALA A 76 17.10 9.15 -5.15
CA ALA A 76 18.22 8.92 -6.04
C ALA A 76 18.71 7.46 -5.98
N THR A 77 18.79 6.89 -4.77
CA THR A 77 19.19 5.49 -4.55
C THR A 77 18.17 4.51 -5.17
N ARG A 78 16.88 4.77 -4.99
CA ARG A 78 15.80 3.98 -5.61
C ARG A 78 15.85 4.03 -7.13
N GLN A 79 16.01 5.22 -7.73
CA GLN A 79 16.16 5.37 -9.18
C GLN A 79 17.39 4.63 -9.70
N ALA A 80 18.49 4.68 -8.95
CA ALA A 80 19.69 3.94 -9.29
C ALA A 80 19.52 2.42 -9.23
N GLY A 81 18.44 1.88 -8.66
CA GLY A 81 18.20 0.44 -8.64
C GLY A 81 17.70 -0.16 -9.95
N TYR A 82 17.12 0.64 -10.85
CA TYR A 82 16.49 0.14 -12.07
C TYR A 82 17.51 -0.31 -13.14
N PHE A 83 17.11 -1.32 -13.90
CA PHE A 83 17.75 -1.71 -15.16
C PHE A 83 17.13 -0.93 -16.33
N ASP A 84 17.96 -0.52 -17.29
CA ASP A 84 17.52 0.19 -18.50
C ASP A 84 17.81 -0.59 -19.78
N GLN A 85 18.68 -1.61 -19.74
CA GLN A 85 19.02 -2.42 -20.90
C GLN A 85 18.75 -3.91 -20.66
N TYR A 86 18.12 -4.55 -21.64
CA TYR A 86 17.66 -5.93 -21.60
C TYR A 86 18.08 -6.63 -22.90
N SER A 87 18.61 -7.84 -22.79
CA SER A 87 18.97 -8.66 -23.93
C SER A 87 18.51 -10.10 -23.69
N PHE A 88 17.62 -10.59 -24.54
CA PHE A 88 17.00 -11.90 -24.42
C PHE A 88 17.38 -12.77 -25.62
N ASN A 89 18.09 -13.86 -25.36
CA ASN A 89 18.43 -14.86 -26.35
C ASN A 89 17.48 -16.04 -26.24
N PHE A 90 16.77 -16.34 -27.31
CA PHE A 90 15.84 -17.45 -27.39
C PHE A 90 16.41 -18.55 -28.26
N GLU A 91 16.36 -19.79 -27.78
CA GLU A 91 16.68 -20.98 -28.56
C GLU A 91 15.45 -21.88 -28.60
N TYR A 92 15.11 -22.40 -29.78
CA TYR A 92 13.91 -23.20 -29.95
C TYR A 92 14.15 -24.45 -30.79
N LYS A 93 13.39 -25.51 -30.48
CA LYS A 93 13.49 -26.81 -31.15
C LYS A 93 12.10 -27.37 -31.42
N ASP A 94 11.93 -27.97 -32.60
CA ASP A 94 10.72 -28.68 -33.01
C ASP A 94 9.44 -27.83 -32.88
N VAL A 95 9.54 -26.52 -33.13
CA VAL A 95 8.42 -25.58 -33.10
C VAL A 95 7.56 -25.75 -34.36
N SER A 96 6.25 -25.93 -34.15
CA SER A 96 5.28 -26.19 -35.21
C SER A 96 5.19 -25.04 -36.23
N ASN A 97 4.78 -25.34 -37.47
CA ASN A 97 4.56 -24.32 -38.50
C ASN A 97 3.45 -23.33 -38.12
N TYR A 98 2.49 -23.76 -37.29
CA TYR A 98 1.45 -22.89 -36.75
C TYR A 98 2.05 -21.77 -35.86
N ALA A 99 2.94 -22.13 -34.94
CA ALA A 99 3.62 -21.16 -34.09
C ALA A 99 4.49 -20.19 -34.91
N LYS A 100 5.19 -20.69 -35.94
CA LYS A 100 5.95 -19.83 -36.88
C LYS A 100 5.04 -18.83 -37.61
N ASN A 101 3.85 -19.25 -38.03
CA ASN A 101 2.91 -18.36 -38.71
C ASN A 101 2.36 -17.26 -37.78
N LEU A 102 2.04 -17.60 -36.52
CA LEU A 102 1.66 -16.62 -35.51
C LEU A 102 2.76 -15.57 -35.29
N THR A 103 4.03 -15.98 -35.31
CA THR A 103 5.16 -15.06 -35.19
C THR A 103 5.21 -14.05 -36.35
N TYR A 104 4.93 -14.47 -37.59
CA TYR A 104 4.86 -13.53 -38.72
C TYR A 104 3.71 -12.53 -38.58
N GLN A 105 2.53 -12.97 -38.13
CA GLN A 105 1.41 -12.07 -37.86
C GLN A 105 1.75 -11.04 -36.77
N PHE A 106 2.45 -11.47 -35.72
CA PHE A 106 2.95 -10.58 -34.68
C PHE A 106 3.89 -9.50 -35.25
N PHE A 107 4.79 -9.84 -36.18
CA PHE A 107 5.67 -8.86 -36.81
C PHE A 107 4.92 -7.84 -37.66
N ASP A 108 3.91 -8.27 -38.42
CA ASP A 108 3.09 -7.35 -39.23
C ASP A 108 2.32 -6.36 -38.33
N TYR A 109 1.76 -6.85 -37.23
CA TYR A 109 1.12 -6.02 -36.21
C TYR A 109 2.13 -5.04 -35.58
N ALA A 110 3.28 -5.54 -35.11
CA ALA A 110 4.31 -4.71 -34.50
C ALA A 110 4.77 -3.59 -35.45
N ARG A 111 4.99 -3.91 -36.72
CA ARG A 111 5.35 -2.93 -37.76
C ARG A 111 4.29 -1.86 -37.96
N TYR A 112 3.00 -2.21 -37.95
CA TYR A 112 1.91 -1.26 -38.07
C TYR A 112 1.86 -0.29 -36.87
N PHE A 113 1.88 -0.83 -35.65
CA PHE A 113 1.76 -0.02 -34.44
C PHE A 113 3.00 0.83 -34.14
N THR A 114 4.17 0.41 -34.63
CA THR A 114 5.42 1.13 -34.41
C THR A 114 5.80 2.06 -35.57
N PHE A 115 4.97 2.19 -36.59
CA PHE A 115 5.19 3.18 -37.65
C PHE A 115 5.05 4.62 -37.08
N PRO A 116 5.96 5.56 -37.38
CA PRO A 116 7.08 5.50 -38.34
C PRO A 116 8.44 5.11 -37.74
N TYR A 117 8.50 4.64 -36.50
CA TYR A 117 9.73 4.33 -35.75
C TYR A 117 10.42 3.02 -36.15
N TRP A 118 9.84 2.25 -37.07
CA TRP A 118 10.31 0.94 -37.53
C TRP A 118 11.35 1.02 -38.64
N SER A 119 12.43 0.26 -38.50
CA SER A 119 13.47 0.06 -39.52
C SER A 119 13.78 -1.42 -39.67
N GLU A 120 13.95 -1.91 -40.90
CA GLU A 120 14.13 -3.34 -41.19
C GLU A 120 15.36 -3.57 -42.07
N ASP A 121 16.16 -4.57 -41.71
CA ASP A 121 17.25 -5.08 -42.54
C ASP A 121 16.81 -6.41 -43.15
N TYR A 122 16.47 -6.35 -44.43
CA TYR A 122 16.02 -7.47 -45.25
C TYR A 122 17.16 -8.41 -45.68
N PHE A 123 18.42 -8.03 -45.46
CA PHE A 123 19.60 -8.83 -45.83
C PHE A 123 20.25 -9.53 -44.64
N PHE A 124 19.66 -9.42 -43.45
CA PHE A 124 20.17 -10.06 -42.25
C PHE A 124 20.17 -11.59 -42.35
N GLN A 125 21.26 -12.23 -41.95
CA GLN A 125 21.39 -13.69 -41.91
C GLN A 125 21.77 -14.14 -40.50
N GLY A 126 20.78 -14.62 -39.76
CA GLY A 126 20.95 -15.17 -38.42
C GLY A 126 20.98 -16.69 -38.39
N LYS A 127 20.78 -17.25 -37.20
CA LYS A 127 20.77 -18.71 -36.98
C LYS A 127 19.34 -19.25 -37.07
N HIS A 128 19.17 -20.41 -37.69
CA HIS A 128 17.85 -21.01 -37.98
C HIS A 128 17.00 -21.34 -36.75
N ASN A 129 17.60 -21.52 -35.58
CA ASN A 129 16.93 -22.02 -34.37
C ASN A 129 17.12 -21.08 -33.16
N GLN A 130 17.58 -19.85 -33.41
CA GLN A 130 17.81 -18.86 -32.38
C GLN A 130 17.29 -17.50 -32.85
N PHE A 131 16.79 -16.70 -31.92
CA PHE A 131 16.54 -15.29 -32.16
C PHE A 131 16.90 -14.49 -30.91
N GLN A 132 17.23 -13.22 -31.10
CA GLN A 132 17.60 -12.31 -30.01
C GLN A 132 16.68 -11.09 -30.03
N VAL A 133 16.31 -10.63 -28.84
CA VAL A 133 15.56 -9.40 -28.63
C VAL A 133 16.33 -8.52 -27.66
N ASP A 134 16.71 -7.34 -28.12
CA ASP A 134 17.32 -6.32 -27.28
C ASP A 134 16.32 -5.19 -27.07
N PHE A 135 16.28 -4.66 -25.85
CA PHE A 135 15.39 -3.59 -25.44
C PHE A 135 16.16 -2.62 -24.57
N GLN A 136 16.04 -1.32 -24.84
CA GLN A 136 16.71 -0.27 -24.11
C GLN A 136 15.74 0.87 -23.82
N LEU A 137 15.59 1.22 -22.55
CA LEU A 137 14.78 2.34 -22.11
C LEU A 137 15.59 3.64 -22.09
N ALA A 138 14.93 4.75 -22.40
CA ALA A 138 15.46 6.09 -22.14
C ALA A 138 15.55 6.35 -20.63
N PRO A 139 16.35 7.33 -20.17
CA PRO A 139 16.56 7.57 -18.73
C PRO A 139 15.30 7.89 -17.91
N TYR A 140 14.26 8.46 -18.52
CA TYR A 140 12.96 8.71 -17.88
C TYR A 140 11.93 7.61 -18.14
N PHE A 141 12.34 6.52 -18.79
CA PHE A 141 11.50 5.38 -19.20
C PHE A 141 10.30 5.78 -20.07
N ASP A 142 10.36 6.96 -20.70
CA ASP A 142 9.33 7.55 -21.54
C ASP A 142 9.49 7.22 -23.03
N TYR A 143 10.65 6.71 -23.42
CA TYR A 143 10.92 6.16 -24.74
C TYR A 143 11.67 4.83 -24.64
N TYR A 144 11.58 4.01 -25.67
CA TYR A 144 12.41 2.81 -25.81
C TYR A 144 12.95 2.63 -27.22
N ASN A 145 14.07 1.92 -27.28
CA ASN A 145 14.61 1.29 -28.47
C ASN A 145 14.44 -0.23 -28.33
N ALA A 146 14.00 -0.90 -29.38
CA ALA A 146 13.95 -2.35 -29.43
C ALA A 146 14.65 -2.83 -30.70
N SER A 147 15.30 -3.98 -30.64
CA SER A 147 15.92 -4.62 -31.79
C SER A 147 15.64 -6.11 -31.74
N PHE A 148 15.29 -6.67 -32.89
CA PHE A 148 15.00 -8.08 -33.06
C PHE A 148 15.94 -8.66 -34.12
N TYR A 149 16.56 -9.78 -33.81
CA TYR A 149 17.46 -10.50 -34.70
C TYR A 149 16.96 -11.93 -34.88
N GLY A 150 16.32 -12.21 -36.01
CA GLY A 150 15.76 -13.51 -36.35
C GLY A 150 16.67 -14.36 -37.23
N PHE A 151 16.09 -15.28 -37.99
CA PHE A 151 16.84 -16.11 -38.94
C PHE A 151 17.11 -15.36 -40.27
N ASP A 152 16.07 -14.79 -40.87
CA ASP A 152 16.10 -14.19 -42.21
C ASP A 152 15.79 -12.70 -42.21
N ARG A 153 15.36 -12.14 -41.07
CA ARG A 153 15.02 -10.73 -40.91
C ARG A 153 15.54 -10.20 -39.58
N SER A 154 15.90 -8.91 -39.58
CA SER A 154 16.09 -8.15 -38.35
C SER A 154 15.41 -6.80 -38.47
N PHE A 155 14.94 -6.27 -37.35
CA PHE A 155 14.33 -4.95 -37.31
C PHE A 155 14.73 -4.20 -36.04
N ALA A 156 14.67 -2.89 -36.11
CA ALA A 156 14.86 -2.01 -34.98
C ALA A 156 13.74 -0.97 -34.92
N ILE A 157 13.23 -0.77 -33.70
CA ILE A 157 12.31 0.29 -33.34
C ILE A 157 13.14 1.33 -32.59
N GLN A 158 13.13 2.58 -33.05
CA GLN A 158 13.95 3.64 -32.47
C GLN A 158 13.10 4.77 -31.90
N ASN A 159 13.36 5.16 -30.66
CA ASN A 159 12.71 6.26 -29.95
C ASN A 159 11.18 6.16 -29.95
N TYR A 160 10.63 4.97 -29.68
CA TYR A 160 9.18 4.81 -29.58
C TYR A 160 8.68 5.31 -28.22
N PRO A 161 7.65 6.19 -28.17
CA PRO A 161 7.16 6.75 -26.92
C PRO A 161 6.34 5.75 -26.09
N ILE A 162 6.50 5.81 -24.77
CA ILE A 162 5.69 5.10 -23.77
C ILE A 162 4.76 6.12 -23.10
N GLU A 163 3.55 6.23 -23.63
CA GLU A 163 2.53 7.18 -23.14
C GLU A 163 1.95 6.76 -21.79
N SER A 164 1.73 5.46 -21.59
CA SER A 164 1.18 4.93 -20.34
C SER A 164 2.25 4.90 -19.24
N GLU A 165 2.03 5.64 -18.16
CA GLU A 165 2.93 5.61 -17.00
C GLU A 165 3.03 4.20 -16.39
N TYR A 166 1.94 3.44 -16.34
CA TYR A 166 1.96 2.04 -15.90
C TYR A 166 2.90 1.18 -16.74
N ALA A 167 2.92 1.38 -18.07
CA ALA A 167 3.82 0.64 -18.93
C ALA A 167 5.31 0.96 -18.63
N ARG A 168 5.63 2.20 -18.25
CA ARG A 168 7.00 2.58 -17.86
C ARG A 168 7.51 1.74 -16.67
N TYR A 169 6.68 1.56 -15.65
CA TYR A 169 7.01 0.75 -14.47
C TYR A 169 6.93 -0.77 -14.72
N PHE A 170 6.12 -1.20 -15.69
CA PHE A 170 6.09 -2.59 -16.14
C PHE A 170 7.44 -2.99 -16.75
N PHE A 171 7.96 -2.15 -17.66
CA PHE A 171 9.21 -2.43 -18.38
C PHE A 171 10.49 -2.13 -17.58
N SER A 172 10.45 -1.21 -16.61
CA SER A 172 11.61 -0.89 -15.76
C SER A 172 11.74 -1.86 -14.59
N VAL A 173 12.49 -2.94 -14.78
CA VAL A 173 12.72 -3.95 -13.74
C VAL A 173 13.61 -3.39 -12.63
N HIS A 174 13.23 -3.66 -11.38
CA HIS A 174 14.00 -3.34 -10.18
C HIS A 174 14.33 -4.65 -9.43
N PRO A 175 15.56 -4.83 -8.91
CA PRO A 175 15.95 -6.08 -8.26
C PRO A 175 15.27 -6.30 -6.91
N ASP A 176 14.95 -5.22 -6.18
CA ASP A 176 14.34 -5.32 -4.84
C ASP A 176 12.82 -5.17 -4.85
N PHE A 177 12.19 -4.96 -6.02
CA PHE A 177 10.74 -4.81 -6.12
C PHE A 177 10.17 -5.80 -7.12
N ASP A 178 9.20 -6.59 -6.70
CA ASP A 178 8.41 -7.41 -7.59
C ASP A 178 7.54 -6.55 -8.55
N TYR A 179 6.82 -7.20 -9.45
CA TYR A 179 5.99 -6.49 -10.42
C TYR A 179 4.90 -5.61 -9.76
N TYR A 180 4.22 -6.12 -8.75
CA TYR A 180 3.13 -5.43 -8.05
C TYR A 180 3.68 -4.32 -7.17
N GLU A 181 4.77 -4.56 -6.46
CA GLU A 181 5.46 -3.55 -5.66
C GLU A 181 5.90 -2.36 -6.52
N ARG A 182 6.39 -2.59 -7.76
CA ARG A 182 6.70 -1.47 -8.69
C ARG A 182 5.46 -0.66 -9.06
N MET A 183 4.33 -1.33 -9.32
CA MET A 183 3.05 -0.65 -9.60
C MET A 183 2.55 0.13 -8.39
N PHE A 184 2.59 -0.46 -7.19
CA PHE A 184 2.15 0.20 -5.97
C PHE A 184 3.09 1.34 -5.58
N ASN A 185 4.40 1.20 -5.75
CA ASN A 185 5.32 2.32 -5.58
C ASN A 185 4.92 3.52 -6.44
N TYR A 186 4.48 3.32 -7.68
CA TYR A 186 3.94 4.42 -8.48
C TYR A 186 2.63 4.99 -7.89
N ALA A 187 1.65 4.13 -7.60
CA ALA A 187 0.34 4.54 -7.09
C ALA A 187 0.43 5.32 -5.77
N TYR A 188 1.36 4.94 -4.89
CA TYR A 188 1.63 5.56 -3.60
C TYR A 188 2.75 6.63 -3.68
N ARG A 189 3.13 7.10 -4.87
CA ARG A 189 4.17 8.14 -5.07
C ARG A 189 5.51 7.84 -4.39
N GLY A 190 5.85 6.56 -4.28
CA GLY A 190 7.08 6.05 -3.68
C GLY A 190 6.99 5.74 -2.19
N ASN A 191 5.80 5.87 -1.58
CA ASN A 191 5.57 5.64 -0.15
C ASN A 191 4.85 4.31 0.13
N TYR A 192 4.91 3.35 -0.80
CA TYR A 192 4.28 2.04 -0.60
C TYR A 192 4.91 1.26 0.57
N HIS A 193 6.22 1.40 0.78
CA HIS A 193 6.85 1.02 2.04
C HIS A 193 7.40 2.28 2.70
N PRO A 194 6.70 2.88 3.67
CA PRO A 194 7.22 4.03 4.39
C PRO A 194 8.54 3.62 5.05
N SER A 195 9.48 4.58 5.11
CA SER A 195 10.79 4.32 5.70
C SER A 195 11.25 5.42 6.62
N CYS A 196 11.84 5.03 7.73
CA CYS A 196 12.51 5.90 8.69
C CYS A 196 14.03 5.69 8.61
N THR A 197 14.82 6.74 8.79
CA THR A 197 16.28 6.66 8.88
C THR A 197 16.76 7.18 10.22
N VAL A 198 17.66 6.45 10.87
CA VAL A 198 18.41 6.90 12.05
C VAL A 198 19.90 6.89 11.73
N SER A 199 20.57 8.00 12.00
CA SER A 199 22.01 8.16 11.79
C SER A 199 22.66 8.83 13.01
N ASN A 200 23.97 9.07 12.91
CA ASN A 200 24.69 9.80 13.96
C ASN A 200 24.38 11.29 14.07
N LYS A 201 23.78 11.89 13.04
CA LYS A 201 23.51 13.34 13.00
C LYS A 201 22.03 13.67 13.02
N PHE A 202 21.21 12.83 12.41
CA PHE A 202 19.81 13.13 12.16
C PHE A 202 18.94 11.89 12.18
N VAL A 203 17.64 12.13 12.35
CA VAL A 203 16.57 11.16 12.14
C VAL A 203 15.61 11.71 11.09
N ASN A 204 15.18 10.84 10.18
CA ASN A 204 14.10 11.09 9.23
C ASN A 204 12.97 10.11 9.55
N THR A 205 11.79 10.62 9.91
CA THR A 205 10.63 9.83 10.32
C THR A 205 9.97 9.11 9.13
N PHE A 206 9.05 8.19 9.42
CA PHE A 206 8.25 7.51 8.39
C PHE A 206 7.41 8.50 7.55
N ASP A 207 6.98 9.60 8.15
CA ASP A 207 6.16 10.63 7.50
C ASP A 207 6.99 11.78 6.87
N GLY A 208 8.31 11.58 6.77
CA GLY A 208 9.21 12.45 6.00
C GLY A 208 9.78 13.65 6.77
N LYS A 209 9.52 13.78 8.08
CA LYS A 209 10.07 14.84 8.90
C LYS A 209 11.51 14.55 9.28
N THR A 210 12.38 15.53 9.07
CA THR A 210 13.81 15.40 9.36
C THR A 210 14.20 16.33 10.51
N TYR A 211 14.97 15.82 11.46
CA TYR A 211 15.53 16.62 12.55
C TYR A 211 16.93 16.14 12.93
N ASP A 212 17.80 17.10 13.25
CA ASP A 212 19.13 16.81 13.77
C ASP A 212 19.04 16.37 15.23
N TYR A 213 19.65 15.24 15.55
CA TYR A 213 19.70 14.70 16.91
C TYR A 213 20.85 13.72 17.09
N GLU A 214 21.62 13.90 18.16
CA GLU A 214 22.69 12.99 18.56
C GLU A 214 22.23 12.11 19.73
N LEU A 215 22.06 10.81 19.49
CA LEU A 215 21.58 9.85 20.49
C LEU A 215 22.49 9.75 21.74
N GLY A 216 23.78 10.05 21.60
CA GLY A 216 24.78 9.70 22.63
C GLY A 216 24.77 8.20 22.95
N ASN A 217 25.27 7.81 24.13
CA ASN A 217 25.36 6.39 24.51
C ASN A 217 24.11 5.83 25.20
N CYS A 218 23.05 6.64 25.30
CA CYS A 218 21.78 6.23 25.89
C CYS A 218 20.96 5.46 24.86
N TRP A 219 20.34 4.36 25.29
CA TRP A 219 19.37 3.67 24.44
C TRP A 219 18.15 4.56 24.23
N HIS A 220 17.74 4.74 22.98
CA HIS A 220 16.51 5.42 22.61
C HIS A 220 15.58 4.45 21.90
N VAL A 221 14.28 4.58 22.14
CA VAL A 221 13.26 3.85 21.39
C VAL A 221 13.16 4.45 19.99
N VAL A 222 13.69 3.76 19.00
CA VAL A 222 13.61 4.17 17.58
C VAL A 222 12.20 3.98 17.06
N LEU A 223 11.67 2.78 17.29
CA LEU A 223 10.29 2.44 17.00
C LEU A 223 9.80 1.40 18.01
N HIS A 224 8.54 1.49 18.36
CA HIS A 224 7.80 0.52 19.15
C HIS A 224 6.40 0.42 18.57
N THR A 225 5.92 -0.79 18.37
CA THR A 225 4.56 -1.01 17.87
C THR A 225 3.54 -0.84 18.97
N VAL A 226 2.59 0.06 18.76
CA VAL A 226 1.44 0.26 19.64
C VAL A 226 0.16 -0.03 18.88
N LYS A 227 -0.80 -0.65 19.55
CA LYS A 227 -2.15 -0.71 19.01
C LYS A 227 -2.85 0.61 19.30
N PRO A 228 -3.42 1.28 18.29
CA PRO A 228 -4.24 2.45 18.55
C PRO A 228 -5.46 2.05 19.39
N ASP A 229 -5.67 2.74 20.52
CA ASP A 229 -6.90 2.63 21.31
C ASP A 229 -8.04 3.26 20.49
N TYR A 230 -8.85 2.42 19.84
CA TYR A 230 -10.00 2.90 19.09
C TYR A 230 -11.07 3.44 20.04
N TYR A 231 -11.32 4.75 19.98
CA TYR A 231 -12.41 5.41 20.72
C TYR A 231 -13.81 4.93 20.30
N PHE A 232 -13.96 4.30 19.14
CA PHE A 232 -15.19 3.69 18.65
C PHE A 232 -14.94 2.25 18.21
N TYR A 233 -15.74 1.32 18.72
CA TYR A 233 -15.74 -0.03 18.18
C TYR A 233 -16.34 0.01 16.76
N ALA A 234 -15.79 -0.77 15.82
CA ALA A 234 -16.33 -0.87 14.46
C ALA A 234 -17.86 -1.12 14.43
N GLN A 235 -18.38 -1.76 15.47
CA GLN A 235 -19.81 -2.03 15.70
C GLN A 235 -20.67 -0.76 15.81
N ASP A 236 -20.08 0.35 16.24
CA ASP A 236 -20.73 1.65 16.40
C ASP A 236 -20.53 2.56 15.17
N SER A 237 -19.76 2.10 14.18
CA SER A 237 -19.47 2.87 12.97
C SER A 237 -20.50 2.67 11.87
N HIS A 238 -20.79 3.76 11.14
CA HIS A 238 -21.53 3.72 9.88
C HIS A 238 -20.85 2.85 8.81
N PHE A 239 -19.53 2.65 8.92
CA PHE A 239 -18.72 1.83 8.02
C PHE A 239 -18.25 0.54 8.70
N MET A 240 -19.09 -0.10 9.52
CA MET A 240 -18.74 -1.29 10.30
C MET A 240 -17.89 -2.33 9.56
N ASN A 241 -18.19 -2.63 8.29
CA ASN A 241 -17.37 -3.59 7.52
C ASN A 241 -15.97 -3.05 7.20
N SER A 242 -15.86 -1.77 6.80
CA SER A 242 -14.57 -1.11 6.53
C SER A 242 -13.76 -0.96 7.81
N ASP A 243 -14.41 -0.61 8.92
CA ASP A 243 -13.72 -0.39 10.20
C ASP A 243 -13.36 -1.72 10.88
N TYR A 244 -14.17 -2.76 10.68
CA TYR A 244 -13.82 -4.11 11.10
C TYR A 244 -12.63 -4.65 10.31
N GLU A 245 -12.62 -4.43 9.00
CA GLU A 245 -11.50 -4.81 8.13
C GLU A 245 -10.25 -3.96 8.43
N TYR A 246 -10.39 -2.69 8.76
CA TYR A 246 -9.29 -1.80 9.19
C TYR A 246 -8.71 -2.22 10.54
N ASN A 247 -9.55 -2.52 11.54
CA ASN A 247 -9.11 -3.03 12.83
C ASN A 247 -8.43 -4.40 12.71
N TRP A 248 -8.90 -5.25 11.78
CA TRP A 248 -8.26 -6.53 11.47
C TRP A 248 -6.90 -6.34 10.78
N LYS A 249 -6.77 -5.33 9.91
CA LYS A 249 -5.53 -5.00 9.18
C LYS A 249 -4.42 -4.38 10.04
N ASN A 250 -4.73 -3.92 11.26
CA ASN A 250 -3.71 -3.52 12.24
C ASN A 250 -2.99 -4.70 12.93
N GLY A 251 -3.08 -5.90 12.34
CA GLY A 251 -1.90 -6.64 11.88
C GLY A 251 -1.18 -7.53 12.89
N PHE A 252 -1.16 -7.21 14.18
CA PHE A 252 -0.39 -7.98 15.17
C PHE A 252 -1.18 -8.19 16.47
N GLY A 253 -0.92 -9.28 17.21
CA GLY A 253 -1.35 -9.51 18.60
C GLY A 253 -0.70 -8.57 19.62
N GLU A 254 -1.23 -8.44 20.84
CA GLU A 254 -0.53 -7.65 21.89
C GLU A 254 0.85 -8.24 22.23
N ASP A 255 0.94 -9.55 22.17
CA ASP A 255 2.13 -10.38 22.34
C ASP A 255 3.07 -10.36 21.13
N GLU A 256 2.66 -9.75 20.03
CA GLU A 256 3.41 -9.66 18.78
C GLU A 256 4.01 -8.26 18.59
N GLN A 257 4.26 -7.51 19.66
CA GLN A 257 4.90 -6.21 19.53
C GLN A 257 6.39 -6.33 19.14
N ILE A 258 6.90 -5.37 18.39
CA ILE A 258 8.33 -5.20 18.15
C ILE A 258 8.79 -3.86 18.73
N THR A 259 9.98 -3.87 19.33
CA THR A 259 10.67 -2.67 19.80
C THR A 259 12.06 -2.65 19.22
N VAL A 260 12.46 -1.55 18.59
CA VAL A 260 13.85 -1.33 18.17
C VAL A 260 14.44 -0.16 18.93
N LEU A 261 15.59 -0.40 19.53
CA LEU A 261 16.37 0.59 20.26
C LEU A 261 17.63 0.92 19.48
N ALA A 262 18.10 2.16 19.61
CA ALA A 262 19.39 2.59 19.08
C ALA A 262 20.18 3.40 20.10
N ARG A 263 21.51 3.33 20.01
CA ARG A 263 22.45 4.21 20.71
C ARG A 263 23.75 4.34 19.92
N HIS A 264 24.52 5.38 20.20
CA HIS A 264 25.90 5.47 19.72
C HIS A 264 26.87 4.80 20.70
N GLY A 265 27.91 4.17 20.15
CA GLY A 265 29.09 3.77 20.89
C GLY A 265 30.26 4.72 20.61
N GLU A 266 31.46 4.16 20.74
CA GLU A 266 32.70 4.85 20.34
C GLU A 266 32.71 5.09 18.82
N ASP A 267 33.45 6.10 18.37
CA ASP A 267 33.62 6.47 16.95
C ASP A 267 32.32 6.75 16.17
N ASN A 268 31.24 7.15 16.87
CA ASN A 268 29.91 7.40 16.30
C ASN A 268 29.26 6.18 15.62
N GLN A 269 29.70 4.98 16.00
CA GLN A 269 29.06 3.76 15.50
C GLN A 269 27.68 3.59 16.14
N LEU A 270 26.71 3.17 15.34
CA LEU A 270 25.33 2.98 15.77
C LEU A 270 25.13 1.53 16.23
N PHE A 271 24.57 1.32 17.41
CA PHE A 271 24.23 0.00 17.94
C PHE A 271 22.71 -0.13 17.93
N LEU A 272 22.19 -1.25 17.43
CA LEU A 272 20.75 -1.52 17.46
C LEU A 272 20.45 -2.74 18.32
N LYS A 273 19.29 -2.70 18.98
CA LYS A 273 18.71 -3.84 19.67
C LYS A 273 17.24 -3.95 19.27
N ALA A 274 16.86 -5.05 18.65
CA ALA A 274 15.46 -5.36 18.38
C ALA A 274 14.96 -6.41 19.38
N ILE A 275 13.76 -6.18 19.91
CA ILE A 275 13.03 -7.08 20.79
C ILE A 275 11.75 -7.45 20.06
N LEU A 276 11.59 -8.73 19.76
CA LEU A 276 10.46 -9.26 19.01
C LEU A 276 9.62 -10.13 19.93
N GLY A 277 8.41 -9.65 20.24
CA GLY A 277 7.41 -10.35 21.03
C GLY A 277 6.88 -11.60 20.33
N GLN A 278 6.54 -12.61 21.15
CA GLN A 278 5.96 -13.86 20.68
C GLN A 278 4.78 -14.32 21.54
N TYR A 279 3.78 -14.93 20.90
CA TYR A 279 2.63 -15.52 21.60
C TYR A 279 3.04 -16.65 22.54
N LYS A 280 2.88 -16.45 23.85
CA LYS A 280 3.15 -17.48 24.88
C LYS A 280 4.58 -18.05 24.86
N GLN A 281 5.53 -17.38 24.21
CA GLN A 281 6.93 -17.76 24.19
C GLN A 281 7.79 -16.61 24.75
N ASN A 282 9.08 -16.86 24.94
CA ASN A 282 10.02 -15.80 25.33
C ASN A 282 10.33 -14.92 24.13
N ASP A 283 10.42 -13.62 24.33
CA ASP A 283 10.81 -12.66 23.29
C ASP A 283 12.18 -12.98 22.71
N TYR A 284 12.35 -12.73 21.41
CA TYR A 284 13.67 -12.73 20.79
C TYR A 284 14.38 -11.41 21.08
N ASN A 285 15.62 -11.52 21.55
CA ASN A 285 16.53 -10.40 21.68
C ASN A 285 17.57 -10.46 20.56
N ILE A 286 17.54 -9.46 19.67
CA ILE A 286 18.44 -9.35 18.52
C ILE A 286 19.36 -8.16 18.74
N ASP A 287 20.65 -8.42 18.95
CA ASP A 287 21.68 -7.38 19.03
C ASP A 287 22.37 -7.25 17.67
N ILE A 288 22.37 -6.05 17.10
CA ILE A 288 23.00 -5.73 15.83
C ILE A 288 24.12 -4.74 16.12
N ILE A 289 25.36 -5.22 15.98
CA ILE A 289 26.55 -4.57 16.49
C ILE A 289 27.43 -4.14 15.32
N PRO A 290 27.85 -2.87 15.25
CA PRO A 290 28.78 -2.39 14.24
C PRO A 290 30.14 -3.08 14.37
N HIS A 291 30.83 -3.31 13.24
CA HIS A 291 32.16 -3.94 13.23
C HIS A 291 33.17 -3.12 12.40
N GLY A 292 33.26 -1.83 12.69
CA GLY A 292 34.21 -0.93 12.02
C GLY A 292 33.93 -0.79 10.53
N HIS A 293 34.82 -1.32 9.70
CA HIS A 293 34.67 -1.36 8.24
C HIS A 293 34.18 -2.70 7.72
N GLU A 294 34.06 -3.72 8.57
CA GLU A 294 33.53 -5.03 8.23
C GLU A 294 32.01 -5.10 8.40
N PHE A 295 31.41 -6.22 7.99
CA PHE A 295 29.97 -6.45 8.16
C PHE A 295 29.55 -6.36 9.63
N PRO A 296 28.40 -5.72 9.92
CA PRO A 296 27.81 -5.76 11.25
C PRO A 296 27.60 -7.19 11.75
N MET A 297 27.83 -7.42 13.04
CA MET A 297 27.60 -8.69 13.70
C MET A 297 26.17 -8.76 14.24
N VAL A 298 25.52 -9.92 14.09
CA VAL A 298 24.18 -10.16 14.65
C VAL A 298 24.23 -11.26 15.70
N TYR A 299 23.65 -10.99 16.87
CA TYR A 299 23.44 -11.98 17.92
C TYR A 299 21.94 -12.13 18.14
N ILE A 300 21.46 -13.37 18.12
CA ILE A 300 20.06 -13.70 18.43
C ILE A 300 20.05 -14.52 19.71
N ASN A 301 19.39 -13.99 20.75
CA ASN A 301 19.41 -14.54 22.10
C ASN A 301 20.84 -14.82 22.60
N GLY A 302 21.77 -13.89 22.31
CA GLY A 302 23.19 -13.98 22.66
C GLY A 302 24.02 -14.95 21.82
N LYS A 303 23.41 -15.67 20.85
CA LYS A 303 24.13 -16.56 19.94
C LYS A 303 24.55 -15.81 18.67
N PRO A 304 25.86 -15.79 18.32
CA PRO A 304 26.32 -15.13 17.10
C PRO A 304 25.79 -15.86 15.86
N GLN A 305 25.35 -15.09 14.86
CA GLN A 305 24.90 -15.59 13.58
C GLN A 305 26.03 -15.47 12.54
N GLN A 306 26.22 -16.50 11.73
CA GLN A 306 27.17 -16.48 10.63
C GLN A 306 26.51 -15.91 9.38
N ILE A 307 26.77 -14.64 9.10
CA ILE A 307 26.20 -13.95 7.95
C ILE A 307 26.96 -14.35 6.69
N HIS A 308 26.22 -14.62 5.61
CA HIS A 308 26.77 -14.99 4.31
C HIS A 308 26.27 -14.06 3.21
N GLU A 309 27.12 -13.85 2.20
CA GLU A 309 26.78 -13.04 1.01
C GLU A 309 25.90 -13.77 0.00
N LYS A 310 25.78 -15.11 0.10
CA LYS A 310 25.09 -15.94 -0.91
C LYS A 310 23.74 -16.49 -0.47
N TYR A 311 23.49 -16.60 0.83
CA TYR A 311 22.26 -17.15 1.38
C TYR A 311 21.91 -16.43 2.67
N ALA A 312 20.62 -16.37 2.95
CA ALA A 312 20.12 -15.78 4.18
C ALA A 312 20.20 -16.77 5.34
N VAL A 313 20.42 -16.23 6.54
CA VAL A 313 20.17 -16.93 7.80
C VAL A 313 18.69 -16.74 8.10
N GLU A 314 17.93 -17.82 8.07
CA GLU A 314 16.49 -17.82 8.32
C GLU A 314 16.17 -18.54 9.62
N MET A 315 15.29 -17.93 10.42
CA MET A 315 14.76 -18.52 11.65
C MET A 315 13.24 -18.62 11.55
N TYR A 316 12.73 -19.81 11.83
CA TYR A 316 11.31 -20.13 11.78
C TYR A 316 10.78 -20.37 13.19
N THR A 317 9.51 -20.04 13.42
CA THR A 317 8.75 -20.49 14.60
C THR A 317 7.86 -21.66 14.24
N ASN A 318 7.35 -22.35 15.26
CA ASN A 318 6.41 -23.46 15.09
C ASN A 318 4.95 -22.98 14.97
N ASP A 319 4.67 -21.68 15.03
CA ASP A 319 3.33 -21.16 15.33
C ASP A 319 2.51 -20.78 14.07
N ASP A 320 3.15 -20.50 12.93
CA ASP A 320 2.47 -20.08 11.67
C ASP A 320 2.68 -21.06 10.51
N GLY A 321 2.37 -22.33 10.72
CA GLY A 321 2.47 -23.34 9.65
C GLY A 321 3.89 -23.65 9.16
N GLY A 322 4.90 -22.94 9.67
CA GLY A 322 6.33 -23.19 9.44
C GLY A 322 6.89 -22.76 8.08
N ASP A 323 6.09 -22.14 7.21
CA ASP A 323 6.50 -21.86 5.83
C ASP A 323 7.24 -20.51 5.66
N GLN A 324 7.03 -19.55 6.56
CA GLN A 324 7.64 -18.21 6.49
C GLN A 324 8.63 -17.95 7.64
N PRO A 325 9.80 -17.33 7.36
CA PRO A 325 10.77 -17.04 8.40
C PRO A 325 10.32 -15.86 9.26
N LEU A 326 10.41 -16.05 10.58
CA LEU A 326 10.20 -14.98 11.56
C LEU A 326 11.32 -13.94 11.51
N ILE A 327 12.57 -14.39 11.30
CA ILE A 327 13.74 -13.51 11.18
C ILE A 327 14.55 -13.99 9.98
N ARG A 328 14.89 -13.09 9.07
CA ARG A 328 15.81 -13.34 7.96
C ARG A 328 16.95 -12.33 8.02
N VAL A 329 18.19 -12.80 7.94
CA VAL A 329 19.39 -11.96 7.96
C VAL A 329 20.26 -12.29 6.78
N TYR A 330 20.64 -11.31 5.97
CA TYR A 330 21.57 -11.53 4.86
C TYR A 330 22.42 -10.31 4.55
N ALA A 331 23.64 -10.55 4.05
CA ALA A 331 24.55 -9.50 3.66
C ALA A 331 24.14 -8.89 2.31
N LEU A 332 24.26 -7.58 2.21
CA LEU A 332 24.14 -6.81 0.99
C LEU A 332 25.52 -6.34 0.50
N PRO A 333 25.69 -6.10 -0.81
CA PRO A 333 26.91 -5.48 -1.33
C PRO A 333 27.16 -4.12 -0.67
N GLY A 334 28.43 -3.77 -0.45
CA GLY A 334 28.81 -2.48 0.17
C GLY A 334 28.91 -2.51 1.70
N ASN A 335 29.09 -3.70 2.29
CA ASN A 335 29.18 -3.94 3.74
C ASN A 335 27.90 -3.54 4.50
N GLU A 336 26.76 -3.66 3.82
CA GLU A 336 25.45 -3.42 4.39
C GLU A 336 24.82 -4.75 4.82
N LEU A 337 23.98 -4.72 5.84
CA LEU A 337 23.24 -5.86 6.35
C LEU A 337 21.76 -5.58 6.21
N GLU A 338 20.99 -6.56 5.73
CA GLU A 338 19.53 -6.53 5.79
C GLU A 338 19.01 -7.57 6.78
N ILE A 339 18.14 -7.12 7.67
CA ILE A 339 17.44 -7.94 8.64
C ILE A 339 15.95 -7.70 8.43
N SER A 340 15.19 -8.76 8.22
CA SER A 340 13.73 -8.67 8.16
C SER A 340 13.08 -9.49 9.26
N PHE A 341 11.92 -9.01 9.69
CA PHE A 341 11.08 -9.62 10.71
C PHE A 341 9.71 -9.91 10.10
N ARG A 342 9.14 -11.08 10.41
CA ARG A 342 7.81 -11.56 9.94
C ARG A 342 7.63 -11.41 8.43
N ASP A 343 8.42 -12.17 7.67
CA ASP A 343 8.36 -12.18 6.20
C ASP A 343 8.33 -10.77 5.55
N ASP A 344 9.31 -9.95 5.91
CA ASP A 344 9.53 -8.62 5.34
C ASP A 344 8.54 -7.51 5.76
N ASP A 345 7.65 -7.80 6.72
CA ASP A 345 6.79 -6.81 7.39
C ASP A 345 7.56 -5.61 7.94
N ILE A 346 8.69 -5.87 8.60
CA ILE A 346 9.62 -4.84 9.07
C ILE A 346 11.02 -5.21 8.64
N LYS A 347 11.68 -4.29 7.91
CA LYS A 347 13.04 -4.47 7.39
C LYS A 347 13.97 -3.40 7.95
N ILE A 348 15.16 -3.81 8.36
CA ILE A 348 16.26 -2.94 8.77
C ILE A 348 17.41 -3.14 7.80
N VAL A 349 17.83 -2.07 7.14
CA VAL A 349 19.09 -2.03 6.40
C VAL A 349 20.09 -1.23 7.23
N PHE A 350 21.28 -1.80 7.46
CA PHE A 350 22.24 -1.27 8.43
C PHE A 350 23.70 -1.40 7.94
N ASP A 351 24.50 -0.33 8.05
CA ASP A 351 25.91 -0.30 7.62
C ASP A 351 26.92 -0.08 8.76
N GLY A 352 26.47 -0.09 10.01
CA GLY A 352 27.33 0.22 11.17
C GLY A 352 27.23 1.67 11.67
N TYR A 353 26.80 2.60 10.82
CA TYR A 353 26.76 4.05 11.15
C TYR A 353 25.36 4.65 10.98
N ARG A 354 24.54 4.07 10.11
CA ARG A 354 23.14 4.46 9.92
C ARG A 354 22.27 3.24 9.67
N ALA A 355 21.00 3.37 10.03
CA ALA A 355 19.99 2.36 9.85
C ALA A 355 18.79 2.96 9.11
N ARG A 356 18.27 2.23 8.13
CA ARG A 356 16.99 2.54 7.49
C ARG A 356 15.99 1.44 7.80
N PHE A 357 14.85 1.83 8.35
CA PHE A 357 13.74 0.98 8.74
C PHE A 357 12.65 1.11 7.69
N PHE A 358 12.11 -0.01 7.22
CA PHE A 358 10.95 -0.07 6.35
C PHE A 358 9.86 -0.83 7.06
N ALA A 359 8.61 -0.41 6.85
CA ALA A 359 7.45 -1.09 7.36
C ALA A 359 6.46 -1.39 6.24
N ASP A 360 5.74 -2.50 6.36
CA ASP A 360 4.56 -2.79 5.55
C ASP A 360 3.42 -1.82 5.89
N GLN A 361 2.51 -1.63 4.94
CA GLN A 361 1.33 -0.77 5.11
C GLN A 361 0.40 -1.23 6.23
N SER A 362 0.43 -2.51 6.63
CA SER A 362 -0.29 -3.03 7.79
C SER A 362 0.11 -2.39 9.13
N TYR A 363 1.27 -1.74 9.19
CA TYR A 363 1.75 -1.00 10.37
C TYR A 363 1.43 0.51 10.33
N PHE A 364 0.59 0.95 9.40
CA PHE A 364 0.16 2.33 9.31
C PHE A 364 -0.49 2.78 10.63
N ASN A 365 -0.03 3.91 11.18
CA ASN A 365 -0.47 4.50 12.44
C ASN A 365 -0.29 3.59 13.69
N ASN A 366 0.64 2.63 13.63
CA ASN A 366 0.91 1.68 14.72
C ASN A 366 2.31 1.85 15.34
N PHE A 367 3.02 2.94 15.08
CA PHE A 367 4.34 3.18 15.65
C PHE A 367 4.37 4.38 16.60
N VAL A 368 5.28 4.29 17.57
CA VAL A 368 5.79 5.40 18.38
C VAL A 368 7.30 5.27 18.51
N GLY A 369 7.99 6.36 18.80
CA GLY A 369 9.45 6.39 18.91
C GLY A 369 10.06 7.52 18.07
N LEU A 370 11.38 7.53 17.95
CA LEU A 370 12.10 8.53 17.15
C LEU A 370 11.66 8.58 15.68
N CYS A 371 11.13 7.47 15.15
CA CYS A 371 10.64 7.35 13.78
C CYS A 371 9.24 7.93 13.55
N GLY A 372 8.58 8.47 14.57
CA GLY A 372 7.25 9.10 14.44
C GLY A 372 6.09 8.11 14.50
N THR A 373 4.94 8.55 13.97
CA THR A 373 3.63 7.86 14.10
C THR A 373 3.30 6.96 12.91
N ASN A 374 3.91 7.21 11.74
CA ASN A 374 3.68 6.47 10.50
C ASN A 374 2.22 6.55 10.03
N ASN A 375 1.62 7.73 10.12
CA ASN A 375 0.22 7.96 9.76
C ASN A 375 0.06 8.92 8.57
N GLY A 376 1.16 9.28 7.90
CA GLY A 376 1.21 10.23 6.80
C GLY A 376 1.22 11.70 7.21
N GLU A 377 1.16 12.04 8.51
CA GLU A 377 1.03 13.41 9.02
C GLU A 377 2.25 13.82 9.87
N GLY A 378 3.27 14.39 9.22
CA GLY A 378 4.49 14.80 9.92
C GLY A 378 4.31 15.88 11.01
N GLU A 379 3.17 16.54 11.11
CA GLU A 379 2.91 17.50 12.19
C GLU A 379 2.80 16.84 13.57
N ASP A 380 2.38 15.58 13.64
CA ASP A 380 2.24 14.83 14.89
C ASP A 380 3.39 13.85 15.20
N ASP A 381 4.33 13.69 14.26
CA ASP A 381 5.52 12.83 14.41
C ASP A 381 6.29 13.05 15.71
N PHE A 382 6.24 14.26 16.28
CA PHE A 382 6.93 14.61 17.52
C PHE A 382 6.06 14.36 18.77
N ILE A 383 5.20 13.34 18.72
CA ILE A 383 4.39 12.90 19.85
C ILE A 383 5.23 12.09 20.85
N THR A 384 5.21 12.54 22.09
CA THR A 384 5.92 11.91 23.21
C THR A 384 5.07 10.83 23.90
N PRO A 385 5.67 9.96 24.73
CA PRO A 385 4.92 8.96 25.50
C PRO A 385 3.80 9.54 26.38
N ASP A 386 3.89 10.80 26.79
CA ASP A 386 2.86 11.52 27.54
C ASP A 386 1.71 12.07 26.67
N GLN A 387 1.63 11.63 25.40
CA GLN A 387 0.69 12.12 24.38
C GLN A 387 0.75 13.64 24.14
N CYS A 388 1.96 14.18 24.20
CA CYS A 388 2.23 15.58 23.94
C CYS A 388 3.03 15.73 22.64
N VAL A 389 2.50 16.47 21.67
CA VAL A 389 3.25 16.86 20.47
C VAL A 389 4.18 18.02 20.85
N MET A 390 5.48 17.78 20.70
CA MET A 390 6.53 18.73 21.05
C MET A 390 7.03 19.49 19.83
N ARG A 391 7.25 20.79 19.97
CA ARG A 391 7.84 21.62 18.89
C ARG A 391 9.35 21.47 18.77
N LYS A 392 10.02 21.17 19.87
CA LYS A 392 11.48 21.01 19.89
C LYS A 392 11.84 19.53 19.73
N PRO A 393 12.58 19.16 18.66
CA PRO A 393 12.94 17.77 18.41
C PRO A 393 13.80 17.18 19.53
N GLU A 394 14.62 17.99 20.20
CA GLU A 394 15.50 17.52 21.28
C GLU A 394 14.71 17.04 22.49
N TYR A 395 13.60 17.70 22.82
CA TYR A 395 12.71 17.30 23.91
C TYR A 395 11.92 16.04 23.54
N PHE A 396 11.43 15.99 22.30
CA PHE A 396 10.76 14.80 21.76
C PHE A 396 11.68 13.58 21.79
N ALA A 397 12.86 13.68 21.20
CA ALA A 397 13.79 12.56 21.12
C ALA A 397 14.27 12.12 22.50
N ALA A 398 14.53 13.07 23.41
CA ALA A 398 14.91 12.75 24.79
C ALA A 398 13.79 12.03 25.56
N SER A 399 12.51 12.29 25.26
CA SER A 399 11.39 11.58 25.92
C SER A 399 11.39 10.07 25.65
N TYR A 400 12.04 9.64 24.55
CA TYR A 400 12.23 8.23 24.21
C TYR A 400 13.58 7.66 24.69
N ALA A 401 14.37 8.42 25.44
CA ALA A 401 15.64 7.98 26.01
C ALA A 401 15.44 7.15 27.29
N LEU A 402 16.12 6.01 27.38
CA LEU A 402 16.17 5.16 28.57
C LEU A 402 17.25 5.66 29.53
N THR A 403 16.92 6.63 30.37
CA THR A 403 17.87 7.40 31.20
C THR A 403 18.38 6.69 32.48
N GLY A 404 17.98 5.44 32.72
CA GLY A 404 18.27 4.70 33.97
C GLY A 404 19.56 3.86 34.01
N MET A 405 20.23 3.61 32.88
CA MET A 405 21.41 2.71 32.83
C MET A 405 22.56 3.36 32.05
N ASN A 406 23.68 3.68 32.72
CA ASN A 406 24.94 4.15 32.12
C ASN A 406 24.75 5.07 30.89
N CYS A 407 23.95 6.11 31.07
CA CYS A 407 23.56 7.07 30.05
C CYS A 407 24.32 8.39 30.30
N SER A 408 25.09 8.83 29.32
CA SER A 408 25.84 10.08 29.30
C SER A 408 25.77 10.71 27.91
N GLY A 409 25.33 11.95 27.84
CA GLY A 409 25.13 12.67 26.59
C GLY A 409 24.08 13.75 26.73
N PRO A 410 23.77 14.47 25.64
CA PRO A 410 22.81 15.57 25.69
C PRO A 410 21.39 15.11 26.03
N ALA A 411 21.04 13.85 25.74
CA ALA A 411 19.74 13.25 26.01
C ALA A 411 19.30 13.41 27.48
N GLN A 412 20.19 13.24 28.47
CA GLN A 412 19.82 13.36 29.88
C GLN A 412 19.45 14.80 30.28
N ALA A 413 20.18 15.78 29.76
CA ALA A 413 19.89 17.20 29.98
C ALA A 413 18.55 17.58 29.34
N TYR A 414 18.34 17.17 28.08
CA TYR A 414 17.08 17.40 27.38
C TYR A 414 15.90 16.69 28.03
N PHE A 415 16.08 15.48 28.57
CA PHE A 415 15.04 14.76 29.30
C PHE A 415 14.62 15.50 30.58
N THR A 416 15.60 16.04 31.31
CA THR A 416 15.33 16.85 32.50
C THR A 416 14.60 18.14 32.13
N GLU A 417 15.03 18.83 31.07
CA GLU A 417 14.37 20.04 30.58
C GLU A 417 12.96 19.76 30.03
N TYR A 418 12.78 18.65 29.33
CA TYR A 418 11.48 18.16 28.87
C TYR A 418 10.52 18.06 30.06
N HIS A 419 10.87 17.34 31.12
CA HIS A 419 9.98 17.22 32.28
C HIS A 419 9.67 18.54 32.99
N GLN A 420 10.57 19.52 32.94
CA GLN A 420 10.33 20.84 33.54
C GLN A 420 9.46 21.75 32.68
N LYS A 421 9.65 21.73 31.35
CA LYS A 421 9.03 22.68 30.40
C LYS A 421 7.90 22.06 29.56
N ALA A 422 7.70 20.75 29.62
CA ALA A 422 6.71 20.03 28.82
C ALA A 422 5.29 20.59 29.01
N GLN A 423 4.91 20.99 30.23
CA GLN A 423 3.58 21.54 30.47
C GLN A 423 3.33 22.87 29.73
N GLU A 424 4.36 23.65 29.44
CA GLU A 424 4.25 24.94 28.72
C GLU A 424 4.23 24.75 27.19
N HIS A 425 4.87 23.69 26.70
CA HIS A 425 5.08 23.45 25.27
C HIS A 425 4.29 22.27 24.69
N CYS A 426 3.60 21.50 25.54
CA CYS A 426 2.77 20.39 25.12
C CYS A 426 1.56 20.88 24.32
N VAL A 427 1.50 20.48 23.04
CA VAL A 427 0.29 20.57 22.24
C VAL A 427 -0.39 19.21 22.29
N LYS A 428 -1.59 19.15 22.86
CA LYS A 428 -2.40 17.93 22.83
C LYS A 428 -3.21 17.88 21.54
N PRO A 429 -3.13 16.80 20.75
CA PRO A 429 -3.94 16.66 19.56
C PRO A 429 -5.41 16.64 19.95
N GLN A 430 -6.23 17.40 19.21
CA GLN A 430 -7.69 17.37 19.33
C GLN A 430 -8.26 16.83 18.03
N TYR A 431 -8.89 15.66 18.11
CA TYR A 431 -9.52 15.01 16.97
C TYR A 431 -10.95 15.52 16.82
N TYR A 432 -11.21 16.22 15.73
CA TYR A 432 -12.56 16.62 15.34
C TYR A 432 -13.06 15.70 14.24
N PHE A 433 -13.97 14.79 14.59
CA PHE A 433 -14.61 13.93 13.60
C PHE A 433 -15.66 14.74 12.84
N GLY A 434 -15.43 14.92 11.54
CA GLY A 434 -16.41 15.49 10.62
C GLY A 434 -17.30 14.41 10.03
N ASN A 435 -18.57 14.70 9.83
CA ASN A 435 -19.43 13.85 9.01
C ASN A 435 -18.93 13.94 7.56
N VAL A 436 -18.25 12.91 7.08
CA VAL A 436 -17.97 12.75 5.65
C VAL A 436 -19.26 12.31 4.99
N ILE A 437 -20.00 13.26 4.40
CA ILE A 437 -21.12 12.92 3.51
C ILE A 437 -20.47 12.37 2.25
N SER A 438 -20.64 11.08 1.98
CA SER A 438 -20.17 10.51 0.72
C SER A 438 -20.79 11.28 -0.46
N GLU A 439 -20.08 11.41 -1.58
CA GLU A 439 -20.64 12.08 -2.77
C GLU A 439 -21.99 11.48 -3.20
N HIS A 440 -22.19 10.19 -2.92
CA HIS A 440 -23.46 9.48 -3.06
C HIS A 440 -24.55 10.03 -2.12
N GLU A 441 -24.27 10.21 -0.83
CA GLU A 441 -25.19 10.79 0.14
C GLU A 441 -25.41 12.30 -0.07
N ALA A 442 -24.44 12.99 -0.68
CA ALA A 442 -24.56 14.38 -1.08
C ALA A 442 -25.46 14.59 -2.31
N GLY A 443 -25.94 13.51 -2.94
CA GLY A 443 -26.81 13.55 -4.11
C GLY A 443 -26.13 14.08 -5.38
N ARG A 444 -24.79 14.14 -5.39
CA ARG A 444 -24.01 14.56 -6.55
C ARG A 444 -23.83 13.35 -7.45
N GLN A 445 -24.25 13.48 -8.71
CA GLN A 445 -24.06 12.41 -9.69
C GLN A 445 -22.56 12.15 -9.85
N ARG A 446 -22.14 10.90 -9.67
CA ARG A 446 -20.83 10.46 -10.17
C ARG A 446 -20.82 10.74 -11.68
N TYR A 447 -19.85 11.50 -12.16
CA TYR A 447 -19.37 11.25 -13.51
C TYR A 447 -18.89 9.80 -13.49
N ASN A 448 -19.54 8.94 -14.26
CA ASN A 448 -19.13 7.55 -14.45
C ASN A 448 -17.76 7.54 -15.15
N TYR A 449 -16.68 7.69 -14.39
CA TYR A 449 -15.44 7.03 -14.76
C TYR A 449 -15.66 5.55 -14.45
N TYR A 450 -15.79 4.75 -15.51
CA TYR A 450 -15.85 3.30 -15.44
C TYR A 450 -14.57 2.79 -14.75
N TYR A 451 -14.62 2.65 -13.42
CA TYR A 451 -13.75 1.73 -12.71
C TYR A 451 -14.29 0.34 -13.01
N LYS A 452 -13.63 -0.38 -13.92
CA LYS A 452 -13.77 -1.83 -13.98
C LYS A 452 -13.17 -2.37 -12.69
N ASP A 453 -14.03 -2.97 -11.86
CA ASP A 453 -13.61 -3.78 -10.73
C ASP A 453 -12.58 -4.82 -11.21
N PHE A 454 -11.41 -4.80 -10.57
CA PHE A 454 -10.34 -5.77 -10.77
C PHE A 454 -10.65 -6.97 -9.86
N ASP A 455 -11.63 -7.80 -10.27
CA ASP A 455 -11.88 -9.08 -9.61
C ASP A 455 -10.77 -10.06 -9.99
N LEU A 456 -9.93 -10.40 -9.02
CA LEU A 456 -8.99 -11.52 -9.09
C LEU A 456 -9.79 -12.84 -9.13
N SER A 457 -10.18 -13.26 -10.33
CA SER A 457 -10.55 -14.64 -10.58
C SER A 457 -9.83 -15.16 -11.82
N TYR A 458 -9.08 -16.25 -11.61
CA TYR A 458 -8.44 -17.02 -12.66
C TYR A 458 -9.46 -17.44 -13.73
N SER A 459 -9.31 -16.96 -14.96
CA SER A 459 -9.44 -17.80 -16.16
C SER A 459 -9.01 -17.07 -17.43
N SER A 460 -8.28 -17.80 -18.27
CA SER A 460 -7.81 -17.35 -19.58
C SER A 460 -8.97 -17.20 -20.55
N SER A 461 -9.03 -16.09 -21.27
CA SER A 461 -9.27 -16.09 -22.72
C SER A 461 -9.16 -14.67 -23.26
N SER A 462 -8.23 -14.53 -24.20
CA SER A 462 -8.14 -13.51 -25.24
C SER A 462 -9.50 -13.08 -25.78
N GLU A 463 -9.67 -11.77 -26.05
CA GLU A 463 -9.95 -11.28 -27.40
C GLU A 463 -9.90 -9.75 -27.52
N SER A 464 -9.62 -9.36 -28.75
CA SER A 464 -9.10 -8.13 -29.32
C SER A 464 -10.06 -6.94 -29.40
N SER A 465 -9.44 -5.78 -29.40
CA SER A 465 -9.93 -4.45 -29.75
C SER A 465 -10.31 -4.28 -31.23
N SER A 466 -11.25 -3.39 -31.51
CA SER A 466 -11.24 -2.57 -32.72
C SER A 466 -12.01 -1.27 -32.49
N ASP A 467 -11.28 -0.16 -32.50
CA ASP A 467 -11.78 1.19 -32.75
C ASP A 467 -11.88 1.45 -34.26
N GLU A 468 -12.80 2.32 -34.70
CA GLU A 468 -12.55 3.50 -35.56
C GLU A 468 -13.85 4.17 -36.07
N SER A 469 -14.04 5.42 -35.62
CA SER A 469 -14.19 6.69 -36.38
C SER A 469 -15.40 6.99 -37.31
N ASP A 470 -16.13 8.06 -36.92
CA ASP A 470 -16.76 9.20 -37.66
C ASP A 470 -17.75 8.94 -38.84
N ASP A 471 -18.88 9.64 -39.05
CA ASP A 471 -19.16 11.07 -38.86
C ASP A 471 -20.68 11.42 -39.04
N SER A 472 -21.11 12.50 -38.36
CA SER A 472 -22.22 13.46 -38.64
C SER A 472 -23.75 13.10 -38.69
N SER A 473 -24.44 13.63 -37.65
CA SER A 473 -25.59 14.56 -37.69
C SER A 473 -27.07 14.10 -37.70
N TYR A 474 -27.71 14.47 -36.58
CA TYR A 474 -29.08 14.97 -36.36
C TYR A 474 -30.31 14.03 -36.29
N SER A 475 -30.89 14.10 -35.08
CA SER A 475 -32.31 14.18 -34.74
C SER A 475 -33.13 12.90 -34.54
N SER A 476 -33.34 12.65 -33.24
CA SER A 476 -34.63 12.42 -32.58
C SER A 476 -35.50 11.22 -32.94
N SER A 477 -35.94 10.62 -31.83
CA SER A 477 -37.18 9.87 -31.61
C SER A 477 -37.28 8.44 -32.13
N GLU A 478 -37.52 7.57 -31.15
CA GLU A 478 -38.43 6.43 -31.18
C GLU A 478 -38.30 5.44 -32.33
N GLU A 479 -37.88 4.21 -32.04
CA GLU A 479 -38.41 3.02 -32.72
C GLU A 479 -38.20 1.78 -31.81
N ARG A 480 -39.29 1.14 -31.37
CA ARG A 480 -39.94 -0.04 -31.96
C ARG A 480 -39.10 -1.34 -31.90
N LYS A 481 -39.52 -2.18 -30.95
CA LYS A 481 -39.44 -3.66 -30.82
C LYS A 481 -39.56 -4.41 -32.18
N PRO A 482 -39.06 -5.68 -32.37
CA PRO A 482 -39.69 -6.88 -31.75
C PRO A 482 -38.87 -8.21 -31.54
N ASN A 483 -39.38 -8.99 -30.56
CA ASN A 483 -39.58 -10.45 -30.42
C ASN A 483 -38.55 -11.52 -30.83
N SER A 484 -38.23 -12.43 -29.88
CA SER A 484 -38.82 -13.80 -29.77
C SER A 484 -38.43 -14.41 -28.40
N GLU A 485 -39.36 -14.60 -27.45
CA GLU A 485 -40.21 -15.78 -27.21
C GLU A 485 -39.57 -16.88 -26.33
N HIS A 486 -39.86 -16.89 -25.01
CA HIS A 486 -40.92 -17.74 -24.42
C HIS A 486 -40.87 -17.79 -22.86
N PHE A 487 -41.98 -17.35 -22.26
CA PHE A 487 -42.72 -17.88 -21.08
C PHE A 487 -42.04 -18.04 -19.71
N TYR A 488 -42.58 -17.35 -18.68
CA TYR A 488 -43.67 -17.87 -17.84
C TYR A 488 -44.50 -16.73 -17.22
N GLU A 489 -45.81 -16.95 -17.15
CA GLU A 489 -46.84 -16.09 -16.57
C GLU A 489 -46.62 -15.77 -15.08
N LYS A 490 -46.78 -14.50 -14.71
CA LYS A 490 -47.40 -14.13 -13.44
C LYS A 490 -48.48 -13.08 -13.70
N GLN A 491 -49.71 -13.50 -13.45
CA GLN A 491 -50.93 -12.68 -13.50
C GLN A 491 -50.75 -11.40 -12.66
N GLN A 492 -50.91 -10.24 -13.31
CA GLN A 492 -51.04 -8.96 -12.62
C GLN A 492 -52.43 -8.86 -11.99
N TYR A 493 -52.53 -9.14 -10.70
CA TYR A 493 -53.56 -8.51 -9.88
C TYR A 493 -53.02 -7.11 -9.52
N THR A 494 -53.45 -6.08 -10.24
CA THR A 494 -53.19 -4.69 -9.84
C THR A 494 -54.06 -4.37 -8.63
N GLU A 495 -53.53 -4.63 -7.44
CA GLU A 495 -54.14 -4.15 -6.18
C GLU A 495 -54.26 -2.62 -6.25
N LYS A 496 -55.45 -2.09 -5.92
CA LYS A 496 -55.73 -0.66 -6.03
C LYS A 496 -54.76 0.12 -5.13
N GLU A 497 -54.08 1.11 -5.69
CA GLU A 497 -53.11 1.91 -4.95
C GLU A 497 -53.78 2.78 -3.89
N CYS A 498 -53.09 2.96 -2.77
CA CYS A 498 -53.57 3.71 -1.63
C CYS A 498 -52.60 4.83 -1.24
N ALA A 499 -53.15 5.96 -0.77
CA ALA A 499 -52.37 7.11 -0.37
C ALA A 499 -51.42 6.81 0.82
N MET A 500 -50.18 7.26 0.70
CA MET A 500 -49.17 7.23 1.77
C MET A 500 -49.29 8.47 2.65
N GLN A 501 -49.04 8.30 3.94
CA GLN A 501 -49.04 9.37 4.95
C GLN A 501 -47.70 9.42 5.68
N HIS A 502 -47.24 10.61 6.07
CA HIS A 502 -46.02 10.75 6.87
C HIS A 502 -46.37 10.84 8.34
N ARG A 503 -45.82 9.93 9.16
CA ARG A 503 -46.07 9.89 10.60
C ARG A 503 -44.80 9.53 11.36
N VAL A 504 -44.60 10.13 12.52
CA VAL A 504 -43.60 9.71 13.50
C VAL A 504 -43.89 8.26 13.87
N GLN A 505 -42.85 7.46 13.90
CA GLN A 505 -42.91 6.05 14.22
C GLN A 505 -42.20 5.77 15.54
N TYR A 506 -42.46 4.61 16.13
CA TYR A 506 -41.75 4.17 17.31
C TYR A 506 -41.37 2.69 17.21
N ILE A 507 -40.28 2.33 17.90
CA ILE A 507 -39.83 0.94 18.08
C ILE A 507 -39.51 0.70 19.55
N GLU A 508 -39.80 -0.50 20.03
CA GLU A 508 -39.45 -0.94 21.39
C GLU A 508 -38.23 -1.85 21.28
N GLN A 509 -37.16 -1.51 22.00
CA GLN A 509 -35.92 -2.28 22.03
C GLN A 509 -35.46 -2.41 23.48
N GLY A 510 -35.60 -3.60 24.05
CA GLY A 510 -35.35 -3.85 25.48
C GLY A 510 -36.25 -2.98 26.36
N ASP A 511 -35.65 -2.29 27.32
CA ASP A 511 -36.36 -1.42 28.28
C ASP A 511 -36.59 0.02 27.79
N LYS A 512 -36.40 0.28 26.48
CA LYS A 512 -36.53 1.63 25.89
C LYS A 512 -37.52 1.68 24.73
N ILE A 513 -38.19 2.83 24.62
CA ILE A 513 -39.05 3.18 23.49
C ILE A 513 -38.37 4.30 22.71
N CYS A 514 -38.15 4.07 21.42
CA CYS A 514 -37.47 5.00 20.52
C CYS A 514 -38.42 5.56 19.49
N PHE A 515 -38.48 6.88 19.35
CA PHE A 515 -39.37 7.60 18.43
C PHE A 515 -38.57 8.24 17.30
N THR A 516 -39.04 8.17 16.07
CA THR A 516 -38.34 8.80 14.94
C THR A 516 -38.39 10.31 15.06
N ASN A 517 -37.24 10.98 14.89
CA ASN A 517 -37.17 12.45 14.97
C ASN A 517 -37.93 13.13 13.82
N ARG A 518 -38.05 12.44 12.69
CA ARG A 518 -38.81 12.88 11.51
C ARG A 518 -39.97 11.93 11.23
N ALA A 519 -41.02 12.47 10.62
CA ALA A 519 -42.16 11.67 10.17
C ALA A 519 -41.76 10.80 8.96
N LEU A 520 -42.01 9.49 9.04
CA LEU A 520 -41.70 8.53 7.98
C LEU A 520 -42.94 8.17 7.15
N PRO A 521 -42.78 7.77 5.88
CA PRO A 521 -43.88 7.22 5.09
C PRO A 521 -44.54 6.03 5.80
N THR A 522 -45.86 5.98 5.78
CA THR A 522 -46.70 4.93 6.35
C THR A 522 -47.96 4.76 5.49
N CYS A 523 -48.49 3.55 5.42
CA CYS A 523 -49.77 3.34 4.75
C CYS A 523 -50.92 3.85 5.61
N SER A 524 -51.97 4.38 4.98
CA SER A 524 -53.20 4.72 5.70
C SER A 524 -53.82 3.47 6.36
N SER A 525 -54.70 3.66 7.35
CA SER A 525 -55.21 2.58 8.21
C SER A 525 -55.95 1.44 7.49
N GLN A 526 -56.34 1.63 6.23
CA GLN A 526 -57.04 0.63 5.40
C GLN A 526 -56.11 -0.05 4.38
N CYS A 527 -54.81 0.19 4.47
CA CYS A 527 -53.84 -0.17 3.43
C CYS A 527 -52.60 -0.85 4.01
N LYS A 528 -51.99 -1.73 3.22
CA LYS A 528 -50.78 -2.48 3.57
C LYS A 528 -49.62 -2.06 2.66
N ALA A 529 -48.40 -2.22 3.17
CA ALA A 529 -47.18 -1.95 2.43
C ALA A 529 -46.91 -3.11 1.44
N PHE A 530 -46.85 -2.81 0.14
CA PHE A 530 -46.55 -3.78 -0.91
C PHE A 530 -45.04 -3.91 -1.12
N GLU A 531 -44.37 -2.78 -1.37
CA GLU A 531 -42.90 -2.70 -1.41
C GLU A 531 -42.40 -1.92 -0.18
N LYS A 532 -41.34 -2.41 0.46
CA LYS A 532 -40.69 -1.74 1.59
C LYS A 532 -39.26 -1.34 1.21
N ILE A 533 -38.82 -0.20 1.71
CA ILE A 533 -37.45 0.28 1.61
C ILE A 533 -36.86 0.28 3.01
N GLN A 534 -35.59 -0.10 3.12
CA GLN A 534 -34.84 0.06 4.37
C GLN A 534 -34.06 1.37 4.34
N LYS A 535 -34.12 2.15 5.41
CA LYS A 535 -33.18 3.25 5.66
C LYS A 535 -32.86 3.34 7.15
N TYR A 536 -31.72 3.95 7.47
CA TYR A 536 -31.37 4.33 8.82
C TYR A 536 -32.06 5.65 9.18
N VAL A 537 -32.69 5.70 10.35
CA VAL A 537 -33.48 6.85 10.80
C VAL A 537 -33.09 7.21 12.23
N ASP A 538 -32.85 8.50 12.43
CA ASP A 538 -32.55 9.07 13.74
C ASP A 538 -33.76 8.95 14.67
N VAL A 539 -33.50 8.45 15.88
CA VAL A 539 -34.52 8.25 16.91
C VAL A 539 -34.14 8.89 18.23
N HIS A 540 -35.15 9.37 18.94
CA HIS A 540 -35.09 9.80 20.33
C HIS A 540 -35.59 8.66 21.22
N CYS A 541 -34.73 8.12 22.08
CA CYS A 541 -35.07 7.00 22.95
C CYS A 541 -35.28 7.46 24.39
N ARG A 542 -36.35 6.96 25.03
CA ARG A 542 -36.66 7.16 26.44
C ARG A 542 -36.96 5.81 27.10
N ASP A 543 -36.81 5.72 28.42
CA ASP A 543 -37.12 4.50 29.15
C ASP A 543 -38.60 4.15 29.03
N ALA A 544 -38.92 2.86 28.93
CA ALA A 544 -40.27 2.37 28.72
C ALA A 544 -41.21 2.70 29.90
N THR A 545 -40.67 2.94 31.10
CA THR A 545 -41.43 3.34 32.29
C THR A 545 -41.75 4.84 32.33
N ASP A 546 -41.21 5.64 31.42
CA ASP A 546 -41.43 7.08 31.36
C ASP A 546 -42.87 7.40 30.90
N SER A 547 -43.57 8.22 31.69
CA SER A 547 -44.95 8.64 31.43
C SER A 547 -45.09 9.42 30.11
N ALA A 548 -44.09 10.21 29.73
CA ALA A 548 -44.08 10.94 28.46
C ALA A 548 -43.89 9.99 27.27
N ALA A 549 -43.02 8.98 27.40
CA ALA A 549 -42.81 7.97 26.36
C ALA A 549 -44.10 7.15 26.13
N GLN A 550 -44.78 6.75 27.20
CA GLN A 550 -46.07 6.05 27.11
C GLN A 550 -47.16 6.91 26.46
N LEU A 551 -47.19 8.21 26.79
CA LEU A 551 -48.12 9.15 26.16
C LEU A 551 -47.88 9.27 24.66
N PHE A 552 -46.63 9.49 24.22
CA PHE A 552 -46.29 9.57 22.79
C PHE A 552 -46.61 8.28 22.04
N LYS A 553 -46.29 7.12 22.65
CA LYS A 553 -46.66 5.81 22.10
C LYS A 553 -48.17 5.70 21.89
N GLN A 554 -48.98 6.08 22.89
CA GLN A 554 -50.45 6.03 22.76
C GLN A 554 -50.98 7.02 21.71
N GLN A 555 -50.41 8.22 21.62
CA GLN A 555 -50.78 9.22 20.61
C GLN A 555 -50.51 8.70 19.19
N ILE A 556 -49.32 8.13 18.96
CA ILE A 556 -48.95 7.56 17.66
C ILE A 556 -49.87 6.38 17.30
N ARG A 557 -50.22 5.51 18.26
CA ARG A 557 -51.17 4.40 18.04
C ARG A 557 -52.58 4.90 17.69
N LYS A 558 -53.01 6.04 18.22
CA LYS A 558 -54.29 6.69 17.88
C LYS A 558 -54.23 7.49 16.57
N GLY A 559 -53.09 7.51 15.90
CA GLY A 559 -52.89 8.19 14.62
C GLY A 559 -52.56 9.68 14.72
N VAL A 560 -52.21 10.16 15.93
CA VAL A 560 -51.69 11.51 16.16
C VAL A 560 -50.21 11.53 15.84
N ASN A 561 -49.74 12.62 15.21
CA ASN A 561 -48.34 12.80 14.84
C ASN A 561 -47.65 13.81 15.76
N PRO A 562 -47.01 13.40 16.87
CA PRO A 562 -46.32 14.31 17.78
C PRO A 562 -45.08 14.93 17.11
N ASP A 563 -44.79 16.19 17.39
CA ASP A 563 -43.57 16.83 16.87
C ASP A 563 -42.34 16.38 17.66
N MET A 564 -41.44 15.66 16.98
CA MET A 564 -40.19 15.15 17.51
C MET A 564 -38.95 15.87 16.95
N SER A 565 -39.15 16.90 16.12
CA SER A 565 -38.07 17.56 15.37
C SER A 565 -37.03 18.24 16.29
N ASN A 566 -37.50 18.75 17.45
CA ASN A 566 -36.68 19.44 18.44
C ASN A 566 -36.15 18.52 19.56
N LYS A 567 -36.30 17.19 19.43
CA LYS A 567 -35.78 16.23 20.42
C LYS A 567 -34.37 15.79 20.04
N SER A 568 -33.54 15.48 21.05
CA SER A 568 -32.17 15.01 20.81
C SER A 568 -32.16 13.65 20.12
N VAL A 569 -31.29 13.48 19.15
CA VAL A 569 -31.03 12.17 18.55
C VAL A 569 -30.25 11.34 19.56
N THR A 570 -30.80 10.19 19.95
CA THR A 570 -30.17 9.27 20.91
C THR A 570 -29.37 8.19 20.20
N LYS A 571 -29.87 7.71 19.06
CA LYS A 571 -29.21 6.75 18.17
C LYS A 571 -29.92 6.72 16.83
N THR A 572 -29.35 6.01 15.86
CA THR A 572 -29.97 5.78 14.56
C THR A 572 -30.35 4.31 14.44
N VAL A 573 -31.59 4.03 14.00
CA VAL A 573 -32.11 2.65 13.93
C VAL A 573 -32.53 2.33 12.51
N LYS A 574 -32.28 1.09 12.09
CA LYS A 574 -32.75 0.55 10.81
C LYS A 574 -34.28 0.47 10.81
N TYR A 575 -34.93 1.22 9.94
CA TYR A 575 -36.38 1.29 9.83
C TYR A 575 -36.85 0.84 8.44
N TYR A 576 -37.96 0.09 8.40
CA TYR A 576 -38.61 -0.32 7.16
C TYR A 576 -39.89 0.48 6.96
N PHE A 577 -39.98 1.22 5.86
CA PHE A 577 -41.18 1.98 5.51
C PHE A 577 -41.63 1.70 4.07
N PRO A 578 -42.92 1.85 3.75
CA PRO A 578 -43.46 1.51 2.44
C PRO A 578 -42.89 2.43 1.35
N LYS A 579 -42.47 1.83 0.25
CA LYS A 579 -42.30 2.48 -1.05
C LYS A 579 -43.65 2.65 -1.75
N LYS A 580 -44.54 1.67 -1.57
CA LYS A 580 -45.86 1.60 -2.19
C LYS A 580 -46.88 1.00 -1.23
N CYS A 581 -48.06 1.60 -1.16
CA CYS A 581 -49.18 1.14 -0.35
C CYS A 581 -50.36 0.71 -1.24
N VAL A 582 -51.00 -0.39 -0.87
CA VAL A 582 -52.13 -1.01 -1.57
C VAL A 582 -53.27 -1.26 -0.59
N PHE A 583 -54.52 -1.23 -1.04
CA PHE A 583 -55.65 -1.56 -0.17
C PHE A 583 -55.53 -3.00 0.35
N ALA A 584 -55.73 -3.19 1.65
CA ALA A 584 -55.77 -4.53 2.22
C ALA A 584 -57.11 -5.17 1.84
N ASN A 585 -57.10 -6.17 0.94
CA ASN A 585 -58.27 -7.02 0.71
C ASN A 585 -58.70 -7.75 1.98
#